data_AF-A0A2R6K2X1-F1
#
_entry.id   AF-A0A2R6K2X1-F1
#
_cell.length_a   1.000
_cell.length_b   1.000
_cell.length_c   1.000
_cell.angle_alpha   90.00
_cell.angle_beta   90.00
_cell.angle_gamma   90.00
#
_symmetry.space_group_name_H-M   'P 1'
#
loop_
_entity.id
_entity.type
_entity.pdbx_description
1 polymer ?
#
loop_
_entity_poly.entity_id
_entity_poly.type
_entity_poly.pdbx_seq_one_letter_code
_entity_poly.pdbx_strand_id
1 'polypeptide(L)'
;MGQRGVAPVVGVTVLVLITVVLAALVGGMAFGSDLEDPPGAAITAEADYSAGTGQTHVEFTHVAGDALDAEDLDVRVSLDGEALDYQPPVPFFSATGFESGPTGPFNSGSSDARWSAGERAGFTIAGSNDPVPSPGEEITVRILVDGYSITTVKTVVR
;
A
#
# COMPACT_ATOMS: atom_id res chain seq x y z
N MET A 1 -66.90 14.85 29.02
CA MET A 1 -65.83 13.99 28.47
C MET A 1 -64.77 14.88 27.84
N GLY A 2 -63.49 14.65 28.14
CA GLY A 2 -62.39 15.30 27.43
C GLY A 2 -61.11 14.51 27.65
N GLN A 3 -60.69 13.74 26.64
CA GLN A 3 -59.44 12.98 26.66
C GLN A 3 -58.25 13.91 26.93
N ARG A 4 -57.73 13.89 28.16
CA ARG A 4 -56.44 14.48 28.54
C ARG A 4 -55.58 13.37 29.12
N GLY A 5 -54.81 12.72 28.26
CA GLY A 5 -53.93 11.59 28.61
C GLY A 5 -53.12 11.05 27.44
N VAL A 6 -53.44 11.45 26.20
CA VAL A 6 -52.79 10.93 24.99
C VAL A 6 -51.51 11.71 24.63
N ALA A 7 -51.42 13.01 24.99
CA ALA A 7 -50.26 13.85 24.66
C ALA A 7 -48.92 13.38 25.31
N PRO A 8 -48.88 12.95 26.58
CA PRO A 8 -47.64 12.42 27.17
C PRO A 8 -47.23 11.09 26.54
N VAL A 9 -48.19 10.20 26.29
CA VAL A 9 -47.92 8.84 25.77
C VAL A 9 -47.37 8.91 24.35
N VAL A 10 -47.99 9.70 23.48
CA VAL A 10 -47.51 9.88 22.10
C VAL A 10 -46.11 10.50 22.08
N GLY A 11 -45.86 11.50 22.93
CA GLY A 11 -44.52 12.10 23.06
C GLY A 11 -43.46 11.09 23.49
N VAL A 12 -43.78 10.23 24.47
CA VAL A 12 -42.88 9.17 24.93
C VAL A 12 -42.64 8.14 23.83
N THR A 13 -43.67 7.70 23.09
CA THR A 13 -43.51 6.75 21.99
C THR A 13 -42.62 7.31 20.89
N VAL A 14 -42.81 8.58 20.51
CA VAL A 14 -41.97 9.26 19.51
C VAL A 14 -40.53 9.37 20.00
N LEU A 15 -40.32 9.73 21.26
CA LEU A 15 -38.97 9.83 21.84
C LEU A 15 -38.25 8.47 21.83
N VAL A 16 -38.95 7.40 22.23
CA VAL A 16 -38.39 6.04 22.22
C VAL A 16 -38.00 5.62 20.81
N LEU A 17 -38.86 5.88 19.81
CA LEU A 17 -38.56 5.60 18.41
C LEU A 17 -37.30 6.34 17.93
N ILE A 18 -37.19 7.63 18.24
CA ILE A 18 -36.00 8.42 17.89
C ILE A 18 -34.75 7.83 18.57
N THR A 19 -34.82 7.49 19.85
CA THR A 19 -33.67 6.89 20.55
C THR A 19 -33.26 5.53 19.98
N VAL A 20 -34.22 4.71 19.55
CA VAL A 20 -33.93 3.41 18.92
C VAL A 20 -33.27 3.61 17.55
N VAL A 21 -33.76 4.55 16.74
CA VAL A 21 -33.14 4.88 15.44
C VAL A 21 -31.73 5.43 15.64
N LEU A 22 -31.52 6.34 16.59
CA LEU A 22 -30.19 6.86 16.91
C LEU A 22 -29.25 5.77 17.42
N ALA A 23 -29.73 4.89 18.30
CA ALA A 23 -28.95 3.77 18.80
C ALA A 23 -28.58 2.78 17.68
N ALA A 24 -29.49 2.54 16.73
CA ALA A 24 -29.22 1.71 15.56
C ALA A 24 -28.20 2.35 14.61
N LEU A 25 -28.26 3.67 14.41
CA LEU A 25 -27.27 4.39 13.60
C LEU A 25 -25.89 4.38 14.25
N VAL A 26 -25.81 4.66 15.55
CA VAL A 26 -24.56 4.63 16.33
C VAL A 26 -24.00 3.20 16.42
N GLY A 27 -24.87 2.21 16.68
CA GLY A 27 -24.49 0.80 16.67
C GLY A 27 -24.01 0.33 15.30
N GLY A 28 -24.70 0.75 14.23
CA GLY A 28 -24.28 0.47 12.86
C GLY A 28 -22.91 1.04 12.51
N MET A 29 -22.55 2.22 13.03
CA MET A 29 -21.19 2.77 12.88
C MET A 29 -20.16 2.07 13.78
N ALA A 30 -20.52 1.68 15.01
CA ALA A 30 -19.61 1.03 15.96
C ALA A 30 -19.30 -0.44 15.60
N PHE A 31 -20.23 -1.13 14.92
CA PHE A 31 -20.07 -2.51 14.48
C PHE A 31 -19.84 -2.65 12.96
N GLY A 32 -19.85 -1.54 12.22
CA GLY A 32 -19.86 -1.53 10.75
C GLY A 32 -18.50 -1.36 10.08
N SER A 33 -17.40 -1.47 10.83
CA SER A 33 -16.05 -1.39 10.29
C SER A 33 -15.26 -2.62 10.73
N ASP A 34 -15.46 -3.75 10.04
CA ASP A 34 -14.39 -4.72 9.84
C ASP A 34 -13.34 -4.04 8.94
N LEU A 35 -12.66 -3.03 9.48
CA LEU A 35 -11.41 -2.54 8.92
C LEU A 35 -10.37 -3.48 9.49
N GLU A 36 -10.02 -4.52 8.74
CA GLU A 36 -8.81 -5.29 9.02
C GLU A 36 -7.65 -4.28 9.12
N ASP A 37 -6.87 -4.36 10.20
CA ASP A 37 -5.66 -3.56 10.33
C ASP A 37 -4.76 -3.85 9.12
N PRO A 38 -4.19 -2.81 8.46
CA PRO A 38 -3.30 -3.03 7.34
C PRO A 38 -2.13 -3.93 7.77
N PRO A 39 -1.63 -4.82 6.88
CA PRO A 39 -0.57 -5.77 7.24
C PRO A 39 0.69 -5.04 7.74
N GLY A 40 1.32 -5.57 8.78
CA GLY A 40 2.55 -5.02 9.31
C GLY A 40 3.78 -5.76 8.79
N ALA A 41 4.55 -5.16 7.87
CA ALA A 41 5.76 -5.77 7.33
C ALA A 41 7.00 -4.86 7.48
N ALA A 42 8.12 -5.45 7.91
CA ALA A 42 9.43 -4.81 7.96
C ALA A 42 10.24 -5.19 6.72
N ILE A 43 10.65 -4.18 5.95
CA ILE A 43 11.34 -4.35 4.66
C ILE A 43 12.58 -3.47 4.64
N THR A 44 13.66 -3.95 4.03
CA THR A 44 14.86 -3.18 3.73
C THR A 44 15.08 -3.11 2.22
N ALA A 45 15.81 -2.10 1.75
CA ALA A 45 16.11 -1.92 0.33
C ALA A 45 17.59 -1.60 0.07
N GLU A 46 18.13 -2.16 -1.01
CA GLU A 46 19.45 -1.86 -1.55
C GLU A 46 19.30 -1.39 -3.00
N ALA A 47 20.09 -0.40 -3.40
CA ALA A 47 20.09 0.15 -4.75
C ALA A 47 21.50 0.08 -5.36
N ASP A 48 21.65 -0.70 -6.41
CA ASP A 48 22.93 -0.96 -7.07
C ASP A 48 22.91 -0.42 -8.50
N TYR A 49 23.83 0.52 -8.79
CA TYR A 49 23.98 1.10 -10.11
C TYR A 49 24.92 0.27 -10.99
N SER A 50 24.46 -0.03 -12.21
CA SER A 50 25.26 -0.70 -13.23
C SER A 50 25.83 0.32 -14.20
N ALA A 51 27.13 0.59 -14.11
CA ALA A 51 27.83 1.48 -15.03
C ALA A 51 27.82 1.00 -16.50
N GLY A 52 27.61 -0.30 -16.73
CA GLY A 52 27.52 -0.88 -18.08
C GLY A 52 26.21 -0.58 -18.78
N THR A 53 25.12 -0.44 -18.03
CA THR A 53 23.78 -0.17 -18.58
C THR A 53 23.27 1.24 -18.29
N GLY A 54 23.85 1.93 -17.30
CA GLY A 54 23.37 3.23 -16.82
C GLY A 54 22.04 3.12 -16.06
N GLN A 55 21.81 2.01 -15.38
CA GLN A 55 20.54 1.67 -14.74
C GLN A 55 20.75 1.25 -13.29
N THR A 56 19.71 1.37 -12.48
CA THR A 56 19.77 1.06 -11.04
C THR A 56 18.81 -0.08 -10.72
N HIS A 57 19.34 -1.17 -10.17
CA HIS A 57 18.55 -2.25 -9.61
C HIS A 57 18.19 -1.92 -8.16
N VAL A 58 16.91 -2.02 -7.81
CA VAL A 58 16.43 -1.85 -6.44
C VAL A 58 15.94 -3.21 -5.95
N GLU A 59 16.64 -3.77 -4.98
CA GLU A 59 16.31 -5.04 -4.34
C GLU A 59 15.71 -4.77 -2.96
N PHE A 60 14.59 -5.41 -2.67
CA PHE A 60 13.91 -5.38 -1.39
C PHE A 60 14.03 -6.74 -0.70
N THR A 61 14.25 -6.73 0.61
CA THR A 61 14.20 -7.93 1.45
C THR A 61 13.10 -7.80 2.48
N HIS A 62 12.20 -8.77 2.54
CA HIS A 62 11.21 -8.87 3.61
C HIS A 62 11.88 -9.43 4.85
N VAL A 63 11.99 -8.61 5.90
CA VAL A 63 12.74 -8.97 7.11
C VAL A 63 11.85 -9.71 8.11
N ALA A 64 10.65 -9.19 8.36
CA ALA A 64 9.71 -9.74 9.34
C ALA A 64 8.30 -9.20 9.12
N GLY A 65 7.30 -9.81 9.77
CA GLY A 65 5.91 -9.36 9.73
C GLY A 65 5.01 -10.22 8.87
N ASP A 66 3.84 -9.69 8.55
CA ASP A 66 2.82 -10.35 7.73
C ASP A 66 3.30 -10.53 6.30
N ALA A 67 2.97 -11.68 5.69
CA ALA A 67 3.24 -11.89 4.28
C ALA A 67 2.40 -10.94 3.43
N LEU A 68 3.01 -10.38 2.39
CA LEU A 68 2.36 -9.46 1.46
C LEU A 68 2.04 -10.20 0.15
N ASP A 69 0.88 -9.95 -0.44
CA ASP A 69 0.60 -10.40 -1.81
C ASP A 69 0.98 -9.29 -2.78
N ALA A 70 1.89 -9.59 -3.72
CA ALA A 70 2.36 -8.61 -4.69
C ALA A 70 1.22 -8.06 -5.56
N GLU A 71 0.15 -8.83 -5.78
CA GLU A 71 -1.03 -8.40 -6.56
C GLU A 71 -1.80 -7.24 -5.91
N ASP A 72 -1.68 -7.09 -4.59
CA ASP A 72 -2.35 -6.05 -3.80
C ASP A 72 -1.45 -4.83 -3.52
N LEU A 73 -0.19 -4.85 -3.97
CA LEU A 73 0.78 -3.80 -3.68
C LEU A 73 0.69 -2.63 -4.66
N ASP A 74 0.65 -1.42 -4.12
CA ASP A 74 0.99 -0.19 -4.83
C ASP A 74 2.39 0.27 -4.39
N VAL A 75 3.32 0.37 -5.34
CA VAL A 75 4.71 0.76 -5.09
C VAL A 75 4.98 2.13 -5.69
N ARG A 76 5.40 3.07 -4.84
CA ARG A 76 5.70 4.46 -5.21
C ARG A 76 7.16 4.79 -4.97
N VAL A 77 7.88 5.14 -6.03
CA VAL A 77 9.30 5.48 -6.04
C VAL A 77 9.49 6.97 -6.30
N SER A 78 10.38 7.58 -5.51
CA SER A 78 10.87 8.94 -5.73
C SER A 78 12.38 8.99 -5.54
N LEU A 79 13.05 9.85 -6.29
CA LEU A 79 14.48 10.12 -6.24
C LEU A 79 14.70 11.53 -5.69
N ASP A 80 15.43 11.66 -4.58
CA ASP A 80 15.65 12.92 -3.86
C ASP A 80 14.38 13.77 -3.61
N GLY A 81 13.24 13.08 -3.49
CA GLY A 81 11.92 13.67 -3.26
C GLY A 81 11.11 13.96 -4.52
N GLU A 82 11.68 13.84 -5.71
CA GLU A 82 10.96 13.93 -6.99
C GLU A 82 10.40 12.56 -7.40
N ALA A 83 9.15 12.49 -7.81
CA ALA A 83 8.55 11.21 -8.18
C ALA A 83 9.06 10.76 -9.55
N LEU A 84 9.25 9.44 -9.73
CA LEU A 84 9.47 8.93 -11.08
C LEU A 84 8.21 9.15 -11.95
N ASP A 85 8.42 9.53 -13.21
CA ASP A 85 7.37 9.67 -14.24
C ASP A 85 6.58 8.38 -14.40
N TYR A 86 7.29 7.24 -14.44
CA TYR A 86 6.68 5.92 -14.46
C TYR A 86 6.90 5.20 -13.14
N GLN A 87 5.82 4.78 -12.51
CA GLN A 87 5.80 4.00 -11.27
C GLN A 87 5.70 2.50 -11.60
N PRO A 88 6.37 1.62 -10.82
CA PRO A 88 6.39 0.19 -11.13
C PRO A 88 5.00 -0.43 -10.87
N PRO A 89 4.35 -1.03 -11.88
CA PRO A 89 3.05 -1.65 -11.72
C PRO A 89 3.22 -3.08 -11.20
N VAL A 90 3.68 -3.25 -9.97
CA VAL A 90 3.91 -4.60 -9.42
C VAL A 90 2.58 -5.37 -9.24
N PRO A 91 2.56 -6.68 -9.52
CA PRO A 91 3.60 -7.43 -10.22
C PRO A 91 3.56 -7.15 -11.74
N PHE A 92 4.71 -7.18 -12.40
CA PHE A 92 4.78 -7.01 -13.86
C PHE A 92 5.82 -7.94 -14.50
N PHE A 93 5.73 -8.10 -15.82
CA PHE A 93 6.80 -8.69 -16.63
C PHE A 93 7.56 -7.63 -17.43
N SER A 94 6.84 -6.64 -17.97
CA SER A 94 7.42 -5.50 -18.68
C SER A 94 6.58 -4.26 -18.39
N ALA A 95 7.24 -3.13 -18.15
CA ALA A 95 6.61 -1.85 -17.84
C ALA A 95 7.45 -0.70 -18.39
N THR A 96 6.81 0.38 -18.83
CA THR A 96 7.51 1.59 -19.27
C THR A 96 8.32 2.18 -18.11
N GLY A 97 9.57 2.60 -18.36
CA GLY A 97 10.47 3.12 -17.33
C GLY A 97 11.19 2.05 -16.49
N PHE A 98 10.97 0.76 -16.77
CA PHE A 98 11.60 -0.36 -16.07
C PHE A 98 12.14 -1.41 -17.04
N GLU A 99 13.21 -2.10 -16.64
CA GLU A 99 13.66 -3.29 -17.37
C GLU A 99 12.64 -4.42 -17.23
N SER A 100 12.57 -5.25 -18.25
CA SER A 100 11.68 -6.43 -18.22
C SER A 100 12.26 -7.52 -17.32
N GLY A 101 11.37 -8.27 -16.68
CA GLY A 101 11.72 -9.33 -15.74
C GLY A 101 12.19 -8.80 -14.39
N PRO A 102 11.31 -8.17 -13.59
CA PRO A 102 11.59 -7.93 -12.17
C PRO A 102 11.81 -9.27 -11.44
N THR A 103 12.25 -9.23 -10.19
CA THR A 103 12.65 -10.44 -9.43
C THR A 103 11.64 -10.78 -8.35
N GLY A 104 11.58 -12.07 -8.01
CA GLY A 104 10.74 -12.58 -6.94
C GLY A 104 9.25 -12.32 -7.18
N PRO A 105 8.47 -12.05 -6.11
CA PRO A 105 7.05 -11.77 -6.18
C PRO A 105 6.66 -10.58 -7.07
N PHE A 106 7.57 -9.65 -7.36
CA PHE A 106 7.29 -8.53 -8.27
C PHE A 106 7.22 -8.96 -9.74
N ASN A 107 7.66 -10.18 -10.08
CA ASN A 107 7.53 -10.75 -11.41
C ASN A 107 6.17 -11.40 -11.59
N SER A 108 5.36 -10.88 -12.52
CA SER A 108 4.06 -11.46 -12.85
C SER A 108 4.14 -12.85 -13.49
N GLY A 109 5.34 -13.28 -13.91
CA GLY A 109 5.63 -14.64 -14.35
C GLY A 109 6.10 -15.57 -13.21
N SER A 110 6.24 -15.08 -11.98
CA SER A 110 6.50 -15.91 -10.80
C SER A 110 5.32 -16.85 -10.56
N SER A 111 5.61 -18.07 -10.10
CA SER A 111 4.57 -19.01 -9.66
C SER A 111 4.00 -18.67 -8.28
N ASP A 112 4.65 -17.75 -7.56
CA ASP A 112 4.24 -17.30 -6.23
C ASP A 112 4.34 -15.77 -6.17
N ALA A 113 3.19 -15.13 -5.93
CA ALA A 113 3.06 -13.68 -5.72
C ALA A 113 3.15 -13.31 -4.23
N ARG A 114 3.17 -14.31 -3.33
CA ARG A 114 3.34 -14.07 -1.91
C ARG A 114 4.79 -13.72 -1.61
N TRP A 115 4.98 -12.68 -0.82
CA TRP A 115 6.26 -12.19 -0.34
C TRP A 115 6.33 -12.30 1.18
N SER A 116 7.20 -13.16 1.68
CA SER A 116 7.31 -13.54 3.09
C SER A 116 8.70 -13.26 3.65
N ALA A 117 8.83 -13.27 4.98
CA ALA A 117 10.10 -13.04 5.66
C ALA A 117 11.24 -13.95 5.15
N GLY A 118 12.37 -13.33 4.81
CA GLY A 118 13.55 -13.96 4.20
C GLY A 118 13.58 -13.90 2.67
N GLU A 119 12.47 -13.56 2.02
CA GLU A 119 12.38 -13.50 0.56
C GLU A 119 12.74 -12.11 0.02
N ARG A 120 13.15 -12.10 -1.25
CA ARG A 120 13.53 -10.88 -1.97
C ARG A 120 12.63 -10.64 -3.17
N ALA A 121 12.38 -9.36 -3.44
CA ALA A 121 11.67 -8.87 -4.61
C ALA A 121 12.42 -7.66 -5.15
N GLY A 122 12.32 -7.34 -6.43
CA GLY A 122 13.08 -6.21 -6.96
C GLY A 122 12.73 -5.86 -8.39
N PHE A 123 13.15 -4.68 -8.81
CA PHE A 123 13.01 -4.19 -10.18
C PHE A 123 14.20 -3.33 -10.55
N THR A 124 14.42 -3.15 -11.85
CA THR A 124 15.48 -2.26 -12.35
C THR A 124 14.84 -1.06 -13.04
N ILE A 125 15.21 0.15 -12.59
CA ILE A 125 14.76 1.41 -13.17
C ILE A 125 15.56 1.62 -14.46
N ALA A 126 14.87 1.69 -15.59
CA ALA A 126 15.49 1.88 -16.90
C ALA A 126 15.78 3.36 -17.15
N GLY A 127 16.77 3.65 -18.01
CA GLY A 127 17.09 5.01 -18.43
C GLY A 127 16.00 5.70 -19.28
N SER A 128 14.87 5.02 -19.54
CA SER A 128 13.67 5.57 -20.16
C SER A 128 12.69 6.18 -19.15
N ASN A 129 12.96 6.07 -17.85
CA ASN A 129 12.26 6.78 -16.79
C ASN A 129 12.89 8.16 -16.56
N ASP A 130 12.19 9.02 -15.82
CA ASP A 130 12.70 10.32 -15.39
C ASP A 130 12.22 10.60 -13.96
N PRO A 131 13.08 11.12 -13.07
CA PRO A 131 14.53 11.19 -13.21
C PRO A 131 15.20 9.80 -13.26
N VAL A 132 16.38 9.72 -13.88
CA VAL A 132 17.19 8.48 -13.92
C VAL A 132 18.13 8.45 -12.70
N PRO A 133 18.04 7.42 -11.83
CA PRO A 133 18.89 7.35 -10.63
C PRO A 133 20.37 7.19 -10.96
N SER A 134 21.20 7.98 -10.28
CA SER A 134 22.66 8.03 -10.36
C SER A 134 23.31 7.75 -9.01
N PRO A 135 24.58 7.27 -8.97
CA PRO A 135 25.27 6.99 -7.71
C PRO A 135 25.31 8.20 -6.76
N GLY A 136 24.97 7.96 -5.49
CA GLY A 136 24.93 8.98 -4.43
C GLY A 136 23.56 9.63 -4.19
N GLU A 137 22.58 9.41 -5.06
CA GLU A 137 21.20 9.92 -4.88
C GLU A 137 20.38 9.00 -3.96
N GLU A 138 19.40 9.56 -3.26
CA GLU A 138 18.49 8.81 -2.38
C GLU A 138 17.24 8.36 -3.12
N ILE A 139 17.02 7.05 -3.17
CA ILE A 139 15.75 6.46 -3.57
C ILE A 139 14.88 6.26 -2.33
N THR A 140 13.68 6.84 -2.34
CA THR A 140 12.61 6.54 -1.39
C THR A 140 11.54 5.70 -2.07
N VAL A 141 11.20 4.56 -1.46
CA VAL A 141 10.13 3.68 -1.94
C VAL A 141 9.08 3.53 -0.85
N ARG A 142 7.83 3.82 -1.20
CA ARG A 142 6.66 3.56 -0.36
C ARG A 142 5.93 2.35 -0.91
N ILE A 143 5.61 1.40 -0.03
CA ILE A 143 4.84 0.20 -0.36
C ILE A 143 3.51 0.32 0.36
N LEU A 144 2.42 0.24 -0.39
CA LEU A 144 1.06 0.44 0.09
C LEU A 144 0.19 -0.77 -0.25
N VAL A 145 -0.84 -0.98 0.57
CA VAL A 145 -1.96 -1.90 0.30
C VAL A 145 -3.23 -1.11 0.48
N ASP A 146 -4.14 -1.14 -0.50
CA ASP A 146 -5.40 -0.37 -0.49
C ASP A 146 -5.23 1.14 -0.18
N GLY A 147 -4.09 1.72 -0.56
CA GLY A 147 -3.76 3.12 -0.28
C GLY A 147 -3.22 3.41 1.13
N TYR A 148 -3.13 2.41 2.01
CA TYR A 148 -2.48 2.52 3.30
C TYR A 148 -0.99 2.18 3.19
N SER A 149 -0.13 3.09 3.67
CA SER A 149 1.31 2.86 3.69
C SER A 149 1.67 1.75 4.67
N ILE A 150 2.19 0.64 4.14
CA ILE A 150 2.73 -0.48 4.94
C ILE A 150 4.12 -0.12 5.44
N THR A 151 4.97 0.35 4.52
CA THR A 151 6.34 0.75 4.85
C THR A 151 6.88 1.82 3.90
N THR A 152 7.87 2.55 4.38
CA THR A 152 8.69 3.45 3.57
C THR A 152 10.15 3.09 3.78
N VAL A 153 10.83 2.74 2.70
CA VAL A 153 12.25 2.41 2.71
C VAL A 153 13.03 3.47 1.96
N LYS A 154 14.23 3.75 2.46
CA LYS A 154 15.17 4.71 1.87
C LYS A 154 16.49 4.02 1.66
N THR A 155 17.09 4.24 0.51
CA THR A 155 18.40 3.68 0.17
C THR A 155 19.15 4.64 -0.75
N VAL A 156 20.49 4.58 -0.70
CA VAL A 156 21.35 5.42 -1.53
C VAL A 156 21.88 4.55 -2.66
N VAL A 157 21.82 5.07 -3.89
CA VAL A 157 22.35 4.38 -5.07
C VAL A 157 23.88 4.23 -4.94
N ARG A 158 24.36 2.98 -5.04
CA ARG A 158 25.79 2.64 -4.91
C ARG A 158 26.45 2.34 -6.25
#